data_AF-A0A2V2D9R9-F1
#
_entry.id   AF-A0A2V2D9R9-F1
#
_cell.length_a   1.000
_cell.length_b   1.000
_cell.length_c   1.000
_cell.angle_alpha   90.00
_cell.angle_beta   90.00
_cell.angle_gamma   90.00
#
_symmetry.space_group_name_H-M   'P 1'
#
loop_
_entity.id
_entity.type
_entity.pdbx_description
1 polymer ?
#
loop_
_entity_poly.entity_id
_entity_poly.type
_entity_poly.pdbx_seq_one_letter_code
_entity_poly.pdbx_strand_id
1 'polypeptide(L)'
;MKEMKADVYRKWKWERILPAKEMFYYLFFGLLLFAKGIGLYDGQTSFKLFLMAALLCWVIKMCLTEYTLREGAAVAALVLLGLIVYRSSGEKAALVSVLVVTGMKGIPLKRLFAVGLVIWTGCFAGMLALSLTGVIEPLMLVHNKMGLGYVIRNSLGYTHPNVLHISYVILIAFWFYVLDLKGRRAISAVILAFLGNIYIFLYSLSYTGFVMTAAYLILVSYFTFRRRRTKAEEVIIQCLMPACVLTALFAPLLLKGQAFEIADKIVNWRFRLTRRYLIPENVSLFGTRMAMDRGSVDCSYVYGLIYYGVLLFGLFMVGYFFLIRHLLKEKRGAEVALVLGIVAAGFTEPFQFNFSFKNLVLPFLGEYLFWLLRVREERSSIWTRRVWGGLPKWNALLPWPVRTGMAKEKKNESAGRRILIAACIAGALIGGVVGRNIPVKPYAIVAKGYSDRVGGRDDYEIFGELPEEIVENSLQIHCDGPETLVYVFEGNTVRMERFRNIVTSAFAGGAVAVIVCRGACGYFDGRKNRKRKGEEGK
;
A
#
# COMPACT_ATOMS: atom_id res chain seq x y z
N MET A 1 5.93 12.80 35.67
CA MET A 1 5.43 11.55 35.02
C MET A 1 3.95 11.58 34.60
N LYS A 2 3.03 12.22 35.36
CA LYS A 2 1.60 12.37 34.95
C LYS A 2 1.39 13.49 33.89
N GLU A 3 2.12 14.60 33.97
CA GLU A 3 2.07 15.67 32.95
C GLU A 3 2.75 15.28 31.63
N MET A 4 3.72 14.37 31.67
CA MET A 4 4.42 13.82 30.50
C MET A 4 3.51 12.97 29.57
N LYS A 5 2.32 12.58 30.05
CA LYS A 5 1.30 11.91 29.24
C LYS A 5 0.38 12.89 28.49
N ALA A 6 0.37 14.17 28.86
CA ALA A 6 -0.66 15.10 28.38
C ALA A 6 -0.38 15.63 26.96
N ASP A 7 0.88 15.89 26.59
CA ASP A 7 1.19 16.55 25.31
C ASP A 7 1.35 15.59 24.12
N VAL A 8 1.66 14.32 24.38
CA VAL A 8 1.76 13.30 23.31
C VAL A 8 0.38 12.74 22.94
N TYR A 9 -0.59 12.82 23.85
CA TYR A 9 -1.91 12.17 23.73
C TYR A 9 -3.07 13.16 23.71
N ARG A 10 -2.90 14.36 23.11
CA ARG A 10 -4.03 15.24 22.86
C ARG A 10 -5.06 14.51 21.98
N LYS A 11 -6.20 14.19 22.60
CA LYS A 11 -7.46 13.93 21.90
C LYS A 11 -7.62 15.01 20.83
N TRP A 12 -7.75 14.52 19.60
CA TRP A 12 -7.90 15.25 18.36
C TRP A 12 -8.77 16.52 18.49
N LYS A 13 -8.14 17.69 18.34
CA LYS A 13 -8.80 18.95 17.99
C LYS A 13 -8.20 19.39 16.66
N TRP A 14 -9.04 19.63 15.67
CA TRP A 14 -8.63 20.28 14.43
C TRP A 14 -8.28 21.73 14.75
N GLU A 15 -6.99 21.99 14.96
CA GLU A 15 -6.49 23.36 14.94
C GLU A 15 -6.48 23.82 13.48
N ARG A 16 -7.09 24.98 13.19
CA ARG A 16 -7.20 25.55 11.84
C ARG A 16 -5.86 25.98 11.24
N ILE A 17 -4.78 25.88 12.00
CA ILE A 17 -3.47 26.40 11.66
C ILE A 17 -2.53 25.21 11.46
N LEU A 18 -1.98 25.07 10.25
CA LEU A 18 -1.01 24.04 9.95
C LEU A 18 0.41 24.64 10.00
N PRO A 19 1.31 24.13 10.86
CA PRO A 19 2.71 24.57 10.86
C PRO A 19 3.38 24.29 9.51
N ALA A 20 4.17 25.23 8.97
CA ALA A 20 4.84 25.05 7.68
C ALA A 20 5.71 23.77 7.63
N LYS A 21 6.39 23.42 8.73
CA LYS A 21 7.17 22.17 8.84
C LYS A 21 6.32 20.90 8.63
N GLU A 22 5.06 20.91 9.07
CA GLU A 22 4.14 19.79 8.83
C GLU A 22 3.72 19.76 7.37
N MET A 23 3.38 20.92 6.80
CA MET A 23 2.98 21.05 5.39
C MET A 23 4.07 20.50 4.45
N PHE A 24 5.32 20.94 4.62
CA PHE A 24 6.43 20.47 3.77
C PHE A 24 6.70 18.98 3.95
N TYR A 25 6.52 18.43 5.16
CA TYR A 25 6.63 16.99 5.34
C TYR A 25 5.48 16.21 4.67
N TYR A 26 4.26 16.72 4.74
CA TYR A 26 3.11 16.13 4.04
C TYR A 26 3.26 16.21 2.53
N LEU A 27 3.85 17.29 2.00
CA LEU A 27 4.21 17.39 0.58
C LEU A 27 5.30 16.38 0.20
N PHE A 28 6.39 16.28 0.98
CA PHE A 28 7.43 15.27 0.76
C PHE A 28 6.84 13.85 0.69
N PHE A 29 6.07 13.47 1.72
CA PHE A 29 5.46 12.14 1.78
C PHE A 29 4.38 11.96 0.70
N GLY A 30 3.54 12.96 0.49
CA GLY A 30 2.42 12.94 -0.43
C GLY A 30 2.83 12.88 -1.90
N LEU A 31 3.88 13.60 -2.31
CA LEU A 31 4.40 13.57 -3.68
C LEU A 31 4.96 12.18 -4.03
N LEU A 32 5.74 11.58 -3.13
CA LEU A 32 6.27 10.23 -3.33
C LEU A 32 5.16 9.18 -3.35
N LEU A 33 4.20 9.31 -2.43
CA LEU A 33 3.04 8.43 -2.36
C LEU A 33 2.16 8.56 -3.61
N PHE A 34 1.92 9.77 -4.11
CA PHE A 34 1.17 10.01 -5.34
C PHE A 34 1.87 9.40 -6.56
N ALA A 35 3.16 9.69 -6.74
CA ALA A 35 3.94 9.18 -7.87
C ALA A 35 3.91 7.64 -7.92
N LYS A 36 4.03 6.98 -6.77
CA LYS A 36 3.92 5.51 -6.68
C LYS A 36 2.49 5.00 -6.76
N GLY A 37 1.51 5.77 -6.31
CA GLY A 37 0.10 5.45 -6.38
C GLY A 37 -0.44 5.35 -7.81
N ILE A 38 0.06 6.20 -8.71
CA ILE A 38 -0.29 6.18 -10.14
C ILE A 38 0.61 5.25 -10.98
N GLY A 39 1.56 4.54 -10.35
CA GLY A 39 2.40 3.55 -11.03
C GLY A 39 3.71 4.06 -11.64
N LEU A 40 4.16 5.29 -11.32
CA LEU A 40 5.46 5.77 -11.80
C LEU A 40 6.62 4.98 -11.16
N TYR A 41 7.60 4.61 -11.97
CA TYR A 41 8.76 3.82 -11.53
C TYR A 41 10.08 4.52 -11.81
N ASP A 42 11.13 4.03 -11.16
CA ASP A 42 12.46 4.61 -11.28
C ASP A 42 13.01 4.45 -12.71
N GLY A 43 13.68 5.48 -13.22
CA GLY A 43 14.10 5.58 -14.61
C GLY A 43 13.29 6.60 -15.42
N GLN A 44 11.99 6.76 -15.12
CA GLN A 44 11.13 7.73 -15.80
C GLN A 44 11.47 9.18 -15.40
N THR A 45 11.49 10.09 -16.39
CA THR A 45 11.73 11.53 -16.16
C THR A 45 10.69 12.14 -15.23
N SER A 46 9.41 11.79 -15.42
CA SER A 46 8.31 12.22 -14.55
C SER A 46 8.56 11.84 -13.09
N PHE A 47 8.97 10.59 -12.84
CA PHE A 47 9.27 10.11 -11.50
C PHE A 47 10.45 10.85 -10.86
N LYS A 48 11.50 11.15 -11.63
CA LYS A 48 12.65 11.95 -11.15
C LYS A 48 12.23 13.35 -10.71
N LEU A 49 11.33 14.01 -11.44
CA LEU A 49 10.81 15.33 -11.08
C LEU A 49 10.06 15.31 -9.74
N PHE A 50 9.17 14.32 -9.55
CA PHE A 50 8.48 14.14 -8.26
C PHE A 50 9.46 13.88 -7.12
N LEU A 51 10.49 13.05 -7.34
CA LEU A 51 11.52 12.77 -6.35
C LEU A 51 12.29 14.03 -5.95
N MET A 52 12.71 14.85 -6.93
CA MET A 52 13.44 16.10 -6.66
C MET A 52 12.58 17.12 -5.92
N ALA A 53 11.31 17.28 -6.32
CA ALA A 53 10.36 18.15 -5.61
C ALA A 53 10.14 17.68 -4.16
N ALA A 54 10.00 16.37 -3.94
CA ALA A 54 9.87 15.81 -2.61
C ALA A 54 11.13 16.06 -1.76
N LEU A 55 12.33 15.84 -2.32
CA LEU A 55 13.60 16.12 -1.64
C LEU A 55 13.72 17.59 -1.22
N LEU A 56 13.33 18.53 -2.10
CA LEU A 56 13.30 19.95 -1.77
C LEU A 56 12.37 20.23 -0.57
N CYS A 57 11.16 19.67 -0.57
CA CYS A 57 10.24 19.79 0.56
C CYS A 57 10.84 19.21 1.85
N TRP A 58 11.55 18.08 1.77
CA TRP A 58 12.24 17.51 2.92
C TRP A 58 13.33 18.45 3.46
N VAL A 59 14.18 18.99 2.59
CA VAL A 59 15.24 19.95 2.99
C VAL A 59 14.64 21.16 3.70
N ILE A 60 13.60 21.78 3.11
CA ILE A 60 12.91 22.92 3.71
C ILE A 60 12.34 22.53 5.09
N LYS A 61 11.69 21.36 5.20
CA LYS A 61 11.21 20.85 6.48
C LYS A 61 12.33 20.74 7.51
N MET A 62 13.51 20.27 7.11
CA MET A 62 14.64 20.09 8.03
C MET A 62 15.14 21.45 8.54
N CYS A 63 15.21 22.47 7.68
CA CYS A 63 15.57 23.83 8.07
C CYS A 63 14.54 24.49 9.02
N LEU A 64 13.25 24.16 8.86
CA LEU A 64 12.17 24.68 9.70
C LEU A 64 12.02 23.95 11.05
N THR A 65 12.71 22.83 11.24
CA THR A 65 12.56 22.00 12.44
C THR A 65 13.67 22.31 13.43
N GLU A 66 13.30 22.61 14.68
CA GLU A 66 14.27 22.79 15.76
C GLU A 66 14.89 21.45 16.16
N TYR A 67 16.22 21.38 16.33
CA TYR A 67 16.97 20.21 16.80
C TYR A 67 17.87 20.51 18.00
N THR A 68 17.87 19.58 18.97
CA THR A 68 18.95 19.47 19.97
C THR A 68 20.20 18.89 19.31
N LEU A 69 21.37 19.07 19.92
CA LEU A 69 22.62 18.47 19.43
C LEU A 69 22.52 16.96 19.23
N ARG A 70 21.89 16.23 20.17
CA ARG A 70 21.71 14.77 20.05
C ARG A 70 20.84 14.41 18.85
N GLU A 71 19.71 15.08 18.69
CA GLU A 71 18.80 14.79 17.59
C GLU A 71 19.43 15.16 16.25
N GLY A 72 20.13 16.30 16.18
CA GLY A 72 20.88 16.72 14.99
C GLY A 72 21.98 15.74 14.62
N ALA A 73 22.79 15.30 15.59
CA ALA A 73 23.84 14.31 15.37
C ALA A 73 23.28 12.95 14.92
N ALA A 74 22.18 12.48 15.53
CA ALA A 74 21.52 11.24 15.13
C ALA A 74 20.97 11.33 13.69
N VAL A 75 20.31 12.44 13.35
CA VAL A 75 19.82 12.70 11.98
C VAL A 75 20.97 12.73 10.99
N ALA A 76 22.04 13.48 11.29
CA ALA A 76 23.20 13.59 10.41
C ALA A 76 23.88 12.24 10.19
N ALA A 77 24.08 11.44 11.24
CA ALA A 77 24.66 10.11 11.15
C ALA A 77 23.80 9.16 10.30
N LEU A 78 22.48 9.18 10.48
CA LEU A 78 21.57 8.35 9.67
C LEU A 78 21.58 8.77 8.20
N VAL A 79 21.50 10.07 7.91
CA VAL A 79 21.52 10.59 6.53
C VAL A 79 22.85 10.27 5.86
N LEU A 80 23.98 10.45 6.55
CA LEU A 80 25.29 10.08 6.04
C LEU A 80 25.37 8.58 5.74
N LEU A 81 24.88 7.72 6.64
CA LEU A 81 24.80 6.29 6.40
C LEU A 81 23.95 5.96 5.16
N GLY A 82 22.78 6.59 5.01
CA GLY A 82 21.93 6.44 3.83
C GLY A 82 22.62 6.88 2.53
N LEU A 83 23.43 7.95 2.57
CA LEU A 83 24.22 8.42 1.44
C LEU A 83 25.36 7.46 1.08
N ILE A 84 26.07 6.91 2.08
CA ILE A 84 27.11 5.90 1.87
C ILE A 84 26.51 4.66 1.20
N VAL A 85 25.38 4.17 1.72
CA VAL A 85 24.67 3.02 1.16
C VAL A 85 24.19 3.30 -0.26
N TYR A 86 23.60 4.47 -0.52
CA TYR A 86 23.19 4.88 -1.87
C TYR A 86 24.39 4.92 -2.84
N ARG A 87 25.53 5.43 -2.40
CA ARG A 87 26.75 5.49 -3.22
C ARG A 87 27.33 4.10 -3.51
N SER A 88 27.24 3.17 -2.55
CA SER A 88 27.74 1.79 -2.68
C SER A 88 26.84 0.91 -3.54
N SER A 89 25.53 0.93 -3.28
CA SER A 89 24.55 0.03 -3.91
C SER A 89 23.89 0.62 -5.16
N GLY A 90 23.84 1.95 -5.29
CA GLY A 90 23.00 2.65 -6.26
C GLY A 90 21.51 2.67 -5.90
N GLU A 91 21.10 2.09 -4.77
CA GLU A 91 19.70 1.95 -4.37
C GLU A 91 19.17 3.23 -3.70
N LYS A 92 18.27 3.94 -4.40
CA LYS A 92 17.66 5.19 -3.91
C LYS A 92 16.70 4.94 -2.74
N ALA A 93 16.07 3.78 -2.68
CA ALA A 93 15.12 3.43 -1.64
C ALA A 93 15.74 3.49 -0.23
N ALA A 94 17.02 3.11 -0.10
CA ALA A 94 17.74 3.15 1.17
C ALA A 94 17.80 4.57 1.74
N LEU A 95 18.24 5.52 0.92
CA LEU A 95 18.30 6.93 1.30
C LEU A 95 16.90 7.46 1.60
N VAL A 96 15.93 7.26 0.72
CA VAL A 96 14.56 7.75 0.93
C VAL A 96 13.94 7.17 2.20
N SER A 97 14.21 5.92 2.55
CA SER A 97 13.73 5.31 3.79
C SER A 97 14.26 6.03 5.03
N VAL A 98 15.55 6.41 5.02
CA VAL A 98 16.16 7.22 6.08
C VAL A 98 15.54 8.62 6.14
N LEU A 99 15.28 9.26 5.00
CA LEU A 99 14.66 10.59 4.94
C LEU A 99 13.24 10.58 5.52
N VAL A 100 12.46 9.53 5.29
CA VAL A 100 11.14 9.35 5.93
C VAL A 100 11.29 9.28 7.45
N VAL A 101 12.19 8.43 7.97
CA VAL A 101 12.36 8.25 9.42
C VAL A 101 12.81 9.56 10.10
N THR A 102 13.85 10.19 9.58
CA THR A 102 14.42 11.45 10.13
C THR A 102 13.46 12.64 9.97
N GLY A 103 12.62 12.61 8.94
CA GLY A 103 11.61 13.62 8.66
C GLY A 103 10.45 13.66 9.68
N MET A 104 10.23 12.61 10.48
CA MET A 104 9.09 12.53 11.40
C MET A 104 9.10 13.46 12.61
N LYS A 105 10.21 14.16 12.89
CA LYS A 105 10.30 15.01 14.09
C LYS A 105 9.19 16.05 14.17
N GLY A 106 8.38 15.96 15.23
CA GLY A 106 7.29 16.91 15.48
C GLY A 106 6.15 16.82 14.46
N ILE A 107 6.03 15.69 13.76
CA ILE A 107 4.96 15.40 12.82
C ILE A 107 3.94 14.48 13.48
N PRO A 108 2.64 14.85 13.55
CA PRO A 108 1.61 13.99 14.09
C PRO A 108 1.27 12.85 13.12
N LEU A 109 1.58 11.63 13.54
CA LEU A 109 1.46 10.43 12.71
C LEU A 109 0.06 10.20 12.12
N LYS A 110 -0.99 10.45 12.91
CA LYS A 110 -2.37 10.26 12.45
C LYS A 110 -2.76 11.24 11.32
N ARG A 111 -2.24 12.47 11.31
CA ARG A 111 -2.49 13.43 10.23
C ARG A 111 -1.76 13.02 8.95
N LEU A 112 -0.50 12.59 9.07
CA LEU A 112 0.28 12.08 7.93
C LEU A 112 -0.47 10.94 7.22
N PHE A 113 -0.98 9.96 7.99
CA PHE A 113 -1.72 8.84 7.40
C PHE A 113 -3.09 9.26 6.86
N ALA A 114 -3.74 10.29 7.41
CA ALA A 114 -4.97 10.83 6.85
C ALA A 114 -4.72 11.48 5.47
N VAL A 115 -3.63 12.24 5.33
CA VAL A 115 -3.17 12.77 4.03
C VAL A 115 -2.88 11.61 3.08
N GLY A 116 -2.13 10.60 3.56
CA GLY A 116 -1.82 9.40 2.78
C GLY A 116 -3.07 8.65 2.30
N LEU A 117 -4.08 8.49 3.17
CA LEU A 117 -5.35 7.86 2.82
C LEU A 117 -6.05 8.59 1.68
N VAL A 118 -6.13 9.92 1.73
CA VAL A 118 -6.79 10.72 0.68
C VAL A 118 -6.07 10.56 -0.65
N ILE A 119 -4.75 10.73 -0.66
CA ILE A 119 -3.93 10.61 -1.87
C ILE A 119 -4.04 9.19 -2.44
N TRP A 120 -3.82 8.17 -1.61
CA TRP A 120 -3.81 6.78 -2.07
C TRP A 120 -5.18 6.30 -2.52
N THR A 121 -6.27 6.73 -1.86
CA THR A 121 -7.64 6.44 -2.31
C THR A 121 -7.89 7.08 -3.67
N GLY A 122 -7.51 8.34 -3.86
CA GLY A 122 -7.66 9.05 -5.13
C GLY A 122 -6.88 8.37 -6.26
N CYS A 123 -5.62 8.02 -6.03
CA CYS A 123 -4.81 7.27 -6.99
C CYS A 123 -5.42 5.90 -7.28
N PHE A 124 -5.73 5.11 -6.25
CA PHE A 124 -6.22 3.74 -6.43
C PHE A 124 -7.56 3.72 -7.18
N ALA A 125 -8.52 4.55 -6.76
CA ALA A 125 -9.82 4.65 -7.43
C ALA A 125 -9.69 5.23 -8.85
N GLY A 126 -8.82 6.23 -9.04
CA GLY A 126 -8.55 6.83 -10.35
C GLY A 126 -7.96 5.83 -11.34
N MET A 127 -6.92 5.08 -10.93
CA MET A 127 -6.30 4.05 -11.77
C MET A 127 -7.30 2.94 -12.14
N LEU A 128 -8.10 2.47 -11.18
CA LEU A 128 -9.16 1.50 -11.45
C LEU A 128 -10.19 2.05 -12.44
N ALA A 129 -10.66 3.28 -12.24
CA ALA A 129 -11.65 3.89 -13.11
C ALA A 129 -11.10 4.03 -14.54
N LEU A 130 -9.93 4.64 -14.70
CA LEU A 130 -9.30 4.87 -16.01
C LEU A 130 -9.02 3.55 -16.75
N SER A 131 -8.61 2.51 -16.02
CA SER A 131 -8.36 1.20 -16.62
C SER A 131 -9.65 0.48 -17.02
N LEU A 132 -10.68 0.52 -16.17
CA LEU A 132 -11.97 -0.12 -16.47
C LEU A 132 -12.75 0.60 -17.57
N THR A 133 -12.56 1.90 -17.76
CA THR A 133 -13.13 2.65 -18.89
C THR A 133 -12.30 2.54 -20.17
N GLY A 134 -11.16 1.83 -20.15
CA GLY A 134 -10.28 1.66 -21.30
C GLY A 134 -9.48 2.92 -21.68
N VAL A 135 -9.41 3.93 -20.80
CA VAL A 135 -8.59 5.14 -21.05
C VAL A 135 -7.10 4.82 -20.91
N ILE A 136 -6.76 3.93 -19.98
CA ILE A 136 -5.43 3.35 -19.86
C ILE A 136 -5.54 1.86 -20.16
N GLU A 137 -4.76 1.39 -21.12
CA GLU A 137 -4.65 -0.03 -21.41
C GLU A 137 -3.89 -0.74 -20.28
N PRO A 138 -4.53 -1.67 -19.54
CA PRO A 138 -3.87 -2.35 -18.45
C PRO A 138 -2.92 -3.44 -18.95
N LEU A 139 -1.85 -3.68 -18.20
CA LEU A 139 -1.03 -4.86 -18.40
C LEU A 139 -1.86 -6.12 -18.11
N MET A 140 -1.93 -7.01 -19.09
CA MET A 140 -2.56 -8.32 -18.94
C MET A 140 -1.55 -9.45 -19.13
N LEU A 141 -1.62 -10.46 -18.28
CA LEU A 141 -0.77 -11.65 -18.32
C LEU A 141 -1.62 -12.91 -18.32
N VAL A 142 -1.25 -13.95 -19.08
CA VAL A 142 -2.02 -15.21 -19.12
C VAL A 142 -1.24 -16.33 -18.46
N HIS A 143 -1.66 -16.69 -17.26
CA HIS A 143 -0.96 -17.69 -16.44
C HIS A 143 -1.84 -18.90 -16.13
N ASN A 144 -1.25 -20.09 -16.04
CA ASN A 144 -1.94 -21.26 -15.55
C ASN A 144 -2.16 -21.18 -14.03
N LYS A 145 -3.42 -21.16 -13.59
CA LYS A 145 -3.80 -21.00 -12.18
C LYS A 145 -5.01 -21.86 -11.79
N MET A 146 -5.04 -22.28 -10.52
CA MET A 146 -6.18 -22.94 -9.86
C MET A 146 -6.65 -24.27 -10.47
N GLY A 147 -5.90 -24.88 -11.41
CA GLY A 147 -6.45 -25.96 -12.22
C GLY A 147 -7.59 -25.51 -13.16
N LEU A 148 -7.81 -24.20 -13.30
CA LEU A 148 -8.74 -23.60 -14.26
C LEU A 148 -8.16 -23.51 -15.68
N GLY A 149 -6.89 -23.89 -15.84
CA GLY A 149 -6.10 -23.70 -17.04
C GLY A 149 -5.48 -22.30 -17.08
N TYR A 150 -5.21 -21.83 -18.30
CA TYR A 150 -4.66 -20.50 -18.56
C TYR A 150 -5.73 -19.44 -18.37
N VAL A 151 -5.44 -18.42 -17.55
CA VAL A 151 -6.40 -17.38 -17.21
C VAL A 151 -5.73 -16.00 -17.27
N ILE A 152 -6.48 -15.02 -17.77
CA ILE A 152 -6.06 -13.63 -17.86
C ILE A 152 -5.95 -13.02 -16.46
N ARG A 153 -4.81 -12.41 -16.16
CA ARG A 153 -4.52 -11.63 -14.96
C ARG A 153 -4.39 -10.18 -15.38
N ASN A 154 -5.29 -9.34 -14.89
CA ASN A 154 -5.36 -7.94 -15.27
C ASN A 154 -4.81 -7.08 -14.12
N SER A 155 -3.91 -6.16 -14.45
CA SER A 155 -3.29 -5.27 -13.47
C SER A 155 -4.10 -4.01 -13.13
N LEU A 156 -5.19 -3.74 -13.85
CA LEU A 156 -6.07 -2.58 -13.69
C LEU A 156 -5.30 -1.25 -13.58
N GLY A 157 -4.36 -1.04 -14.51
CA GLY A 157 -3.53 0.16 -14.62
C GLY A 157 -2.23 0.13 -13.81
N TYR A 158 -1.97 -0.91 -13.02
CA TYR A 158 -0.68 -1.09 -12.35
C TYR A 158 0.34 -1.81 -13.22
N THR A 159 1.62 -1.74 -12.85
CA THR A 159 2.72 -2.37 -13.59
C THR A 159 2.72 -3.91 -13.52
N HIS A 160 1.96 -4.51 -12.60
CA HIS A 160 1.82 -5.97 -12.48
C HIS A 160 0.58 -6.32 -11.65
N PRO A 161 -0.10 -7.46 -11.91
CA PRO A 161 -1.26 -7.90 -11.12
C PRO A 161 -0.99 -8.03 -9.61
N ASN A 162 0.21 -8.45 -9.20
CA ASN A 162 0.56 -8.49 -7.76
C ASN A 162 0.65 -7.07 -7.17
N VAL A 163 1.14 -6.10 -7.95
CA VAL A 163 1.28 -4.71 -7.51
C VAL A 163 -0.09 -4.07 -7.26
N LEU A 164 -1.09 -4.36 -8.10
CA LEU A 164 -2.49 -3.99 -7.88
C LEU A 164 -2.96 -4.48 -6.49
N HIS A 165 -2.74 -5.76 -6.19
CA HIS A 165 -3.20 -6.34 -4.94
C HIS A 165 -2.47 -5.76 -3.72
N ILE A 166 -1.15 -5.55 -3.82
CA ILE A 166 -0.38 -4.87 -2.76
C ILE A 166 -0.89 -3.44 -2.56
N SER A 167 -1.20 -2.70 -3.63
CA SER A 167 -1.75 -1.35 -3.53
C SER A 167 -3.10 -1.35 -2.78
N TYR A 168 -3.89 -2.41 -2.92
CA TYR A 168 -5.10 -2.63 -2.12
C TYR A 168 -4.80 -2.90 -0.63
N VAL A 169 -3.79 -3.72 -0.31
CA VAL A 169 -3.33 -3.93 1.08
C VAL A 169 -2.95 -2.60 1.74
N ILE A 170 -2.19 -1.76 1.03
CA ILE A 170 -1.78 -0.44 1.52
C ILE A 170 -2.98 0.50 1.73
N LEU A 171 -3.98 0.46 0.84
CA LEU A 171 -5.22 1.22 1.00
C LEU A 171 -5.96 0.81 2.29
N ILE A 172 -6.13 -0.49 2.51
CA ILE A 172 -6.76 -1.01 3.73
C ILE A 172 -5.94 -0.63 4.98
N ALA A 173 -4.60 -0.66 4.89
CA ALA A 173 -3.73 -0.27 6.00
C ALA A 173 -3.96 1.19 6.43
N PHE A 174 -3.99 2.12 5.47
CA PHE A 174 -4.36 3.51 5.75
C PHE A 174 -5.77 3.62 6.32
N TRP A 175 -6.73 2.91 5.73
CA TRP A 175 -8.14 3.02 6.09
C TRP A 175 -8.41 2.63 7.55
N PHE A 176 -7.91 1.47 7.98
CA PHE A 176 -8.10 1.00 9.35
C PHE A 176 -7.35 1.83 10.40
N TYR A 177 -6.13 2.29 10.08
CA TYR A 177 -5.37 3.11 11.02
C TYR A 177 -5.98 4.51 11.22
N VAL A 178 -6.42 5.17 10.14
CA VAL A 178 -6.98 6.53 10.22
C VAL A 178 -8.35 6.51 10.88
N LEU A 179 -9.23 5.59 10.48
CA LEU A 179 -10.63 5.60 10.95
C LEU A 179 -10.81 5.08 12.38
N ASP A 180 -9.86 4.29 12.93
CA ASP A 180 -9.92 3.74 14.30
C ASP A 180 -11.32 3.20 14.65
N LEU A 181 -11.88 2.35 13.77
CA LEU A 181 -13.24 1.84 13.90
C LEU A 181 -13.35 0.85 15.07
N LYS A 182 -14.46 0.92 15.81
CA LYS A 182 -14.71 0.07 17.00
C LYS A 182 -16.07 -0.62 16.94
N GLY A 183 -16.18 -1.78 17.59
CA GLY A 183 -17.42 -2.54 17.72
C GLY A 183 -18.02 -2.98 16.38
N ARG A 184 -19.35 -2.87 16.21
CA ARG A 184 -20.07 -3.31 15.00
C ARG A 184 -19.58 -2.65 13.71
N ARG A 185 -19.10 -1.39 13.79
CA ARG A 185 -18.57 -0.67 12.62
C ARG A 185 -17.23 -1.26 12.16
N ALA A 186 -16.41 -1.76 13.09
CA ALA A 186 -15.16 -2.43 12.74
C ALA A 186 -15.44 -3.75 12.00
N ILE A 187 -16.39 -4.57 12.48
CA ILE A 187 -16.80 -5.80 11.80
C ILE A 187 -17.30 -5.51 10.38
N SER A 188 -18.16 -4.50 10.25
CA SER A 188 -18.71 -4.11 8.94
C SER A 188 -17.60 -3.68 7.97
N ALA A 189 -16.59 -2.95 8.47
CA ALA A 189 -15.44 -2.54 7.68
C ALA A 189 -14.52 -3.71 7.31
N VAL A 190 -14.31 -4.68 8.20
CA VAL A 190 -13.54 -5.90 7.92
C VAL A 190 -14.23 -6.72 6.83
N ILE A 191 -15.55 -6.91 6.92
CA ILE A 191 -16.32 -7.60 5.88
C ILE A 191 -16.21 -6.86 4.55
N LEU A 192 -16.38 -5.52 4.55
CA LEU A 192 -16.28 -4.72 3.33
C LEU A 192 -14.87 -4.78 2.71
N ALA A 193 -13.81 -4.73 3.54
CA ALA A 193 -12.43 -4.90 3.10
C ALA A 193 -12.18 -6.31 2.54
N PHE A 194 -12.81 -7.34 3.10
CA PHE A 194 -12.68 -8.70 2.57
C PHE A 194 -13.43 -8.88 1.25
N LEU A 195 -14.61 -8.27 1.08
CA LEU A 195 -15.32 -8.26 -0.20
C LEU A 195 -14.50 -7.55 -1.29
N GLY A 196 -13.87 -6.42 -0.96
CA GLY A 196 -12.94 -5.77 -1.89
C GLY A 196 -11.70 -6.63 -2.16
N ASN A 197 -11.20 -7.40 -1.19
CA ASN A 197 -10.12 -8.37 -1.41
C ASN A 197 -10.50 -9.42 -2.46
N ILE A 198 -11.73 -9.95 -2.39
CA ILE A 198 -12.26 -10.89 -3.40
C ILE A 198 -12.36 -10.21 -4.77
N TYR A 199 -12.87 -8.98 -4.83
CA TYR A 199 -12.98 -8.23 -6.08
C TYR A 199 -11.62 -8.00 -6.73
N ILE A 200 -10.62 -7.53 -5.97
CA ILE A 200 -9.26 -7.31 -6.50
C ILE A 200 -8.61 -8.64 -6.91
N PHE A 201 -8.84 -9.70 -6.14
CA PHE A 201 -8.36 -11.04 -6.48
C PHE A 201 -8.95 -11.56 -7.78
N LEU A 202 -10.23 -11.25 -8.07
CA LEU A 202 -10.88 -11.65 -9.31
C LEU A 202 -10.13 -11.18 -10.55
N TYR A 203 -9.46 -10.02 -10.48
CA TYR A 203 -8.64 -9.47 -11.55
C TYR A 203 -7.18 -9.88 -11.45
N SER A 204 -6.59 -9.77 -10.25
CA SER A 204 -5.14 -9.97 -10.06
C SER A 204 -4.71 -11.44 -10.09
N LEU A 205 -5.60 -12.34 -9.64
CA LEU A 205 -5.33 -13.72 -9.26
C LEU A 205 -4.04 -13.87 -8.44
N SER A 206 -3.78 -12.90 -7.56
CA SER A 206 -2.61 -12.89 -6.68
C SER A 206 -2.92 -13.59 -5.36
N TYR A 207 -2.49 -14.84 -5.22
CA TYR A 207 -2.66 -15.59 -3.96
C TYR A 207 -1.95 -14.91 -2.79
N THR A 208 -0.76 -14.37 -3.03
CA THR A 208 0.03 -13.71 -1.99
C THR A 208 -0.67 -12.44 -1.54
N GLY A 209 -1.16 -11.63 -2.48
CA GLY A 209 -2.00 -10.46 -2.21
C GLY A 209 -3.23 -10.80 -1.37
N PHE A 210 -3.95 -11.86 -1.75
CA PHE A 210 -5.16 -12.30 -1.06
C PHE A 210 -4.88 -12.75 0.37
N VAL A 211 -3.87 -13.60 0.57
CA VAL A 211 -3.46 -14.11 1.88
C VAL A 211 -2.93 -13.00 2.77
N MET A 212 -2.10 -12.09 2.24
CA MET A 212 -1.61 -10.93 2.99
C MET A 212 -2.76 -10.06 3.50
N THR A 213 -3.75 -9.78 2.65
CA THR A 213 -4.93 -8.99 3.03
C THR A 213 -5.73 -9.70 4.12
N ALA A 214 -5.99 -11.01 3.96
CA ALA A 214 -6.71 -11.80 4.95
C ALA A 214 -5.99 -11.84 6.30
N ALA A 215 -4.67 -12.10 6.29
CA ALA A 215 -3.84 -12.08 7.49
C ALA A 215 -3.86 -10.72 8.18
N TYR A 216 -3.77 -9.62 7.42
CA TYR A 216 -3.88 -8.28 7.98
C TYR A 216 -5.25 -8.02 8.63
N LEU A 217 -6.35 -8.43 7.99
CA LEU A 217 -7.69 -8.29 8.54
C LEU A 217 -7.90 -9.15 9.80
N ILE A 218 -7.26 -10.32 9.89
CA ILE A 218 -7.22 -11.14 11.10
C ILE A 218 -6.49 -10.39 12.22
N LEU A 219 -5.33 -9.79 11.95
CA LEU A 219 -4.60 -8.99 12.94
C LEU A 219 -5.45 -7.80 13.43
N VAL A 220 -6.06 -7.04 12.51
CA VAL A 220 -6.95 -5.93 12.84
C VAL A 220 -8.11 -6.40 13.73
N SER A 221 -8.74 -7.51 13.36
CA SER A 221 -9.84 -8.10 14.14
C SER A 221 -9.36 -8.54 15.54
N TYR A 222 -8.23 -9.24 15.61
CA TYR A 222 -7.63 -9.68 16.88
C TYR A 222 -7.41 -8.48 17.81
N PHE A 223 -6.73 -7.42 17.35
CA PHE A 223 -6.47 -6.25 18.20
C PHE A 223 -7.71 -5.42 18.51
N THR A 224 -8.75 -5.50 17.67
CA THR A 224 -10.04 -4.82 17.92
C THR A 224 -10.83 -5.51 19.03
N PHE A 225 -10.85 -6.85 19.07
CA PHE A 225 -11.67 -7.61 20.04
C PHE A 225 -10.91 -8.04 21.29
N ARG A 226 -9.59 -8.22 21.21
CA ARG A 226 -8.77 -8.69 22.34
C ARG A 226 -8.49 -7.55 23.34
N ARG A 227 -9.34 -7.44 24.37
CA ARG A 227 -9.25 -6.38 25.41
C ARG A 227 -8.06 -6.53 26.36
N ARG A 228 -7.66 -7.75 26.70
CA ARG A 228 -6.53 -8.06 27.59
C ARG A 228 -5.65 -9.10 26.91
N ARG A 229 -4.33 -8.88 26.96
CA ARG A 229 -3.33 -9.80 26.43
C ARG A 229 -2.52 -10.39 27.57
N THR A 230 -2.17 -11.67 27.45
CA THR A 230 -1.23 -12.32 28.37
C THR A 230 0.21 -12.00 28.00
N LYS A 231 1.15 -12.23 28.92
CA LYS A 231 2.59 -12.08 28.61
C LYS A 231 3.04 -13.02 27.49
N ALA A 232 2.49 -14.23 27.42
CA ALA A 232 2.78 -15.18 26.36
C ALA A 232 2.32 -14.66 24.98
N GLU A 233 1.13 -14.08 24.90
CA GLU A 233 0.64 -13.43 23.67
C GLU A 233 1.59 -12.30 23.23
N GLU A 234 2.01 -11.43 24.16
CA GLU A 234 2.95 -10.35 23.83
C GLU A 234 4.30 -10.86 23.33
N VAL A 235 4.82 -11.95 23.90
CA VAL A 235 6.06 -12.60 23.43
C VAL A 235 5.89 -13.15 22.02
N ILE A 236 4.79 -13.88 21.74
CA ILE A 236 4.52 -14.42 20.40
C ILE A 236 4.42 -13.29 19.37
N ILE A 237 3.69 -12.23 19.71
CA ILE A 237 3.52 -11.06 18.83
C ILE A 237 4.87 -10.37 18.57
N GLN A 238 5.70 -10.24 19.60
CA GLN A 238 7.04 -9.66 19.47
C GLN A 238 7.99 -10.55 18.64
N CYS A 239 7.81 -11.88 18.69
CA CYS A 239 8.62 -12.85 17.94
C CYS A 239 8.21 -12.98 16.47
N LEU A 240 7.06 -12.45 16.05
CA LEU A 240 6.60 -12.56 14.66
C LEU A 240 7.56 -11.89 13.67
N MET A 241 8.06 -10.70 14.00
CA MET A 241 9.05 -10.01 13.16
C MET A 241 10.36 -10.81 13.00
N PRO A 242 11.07 -11.19 14.07
CA PRO A 242 12.30 -11.96 13.92
C PRO A 242 12.04 -13.32 13.27
N ALA A 243 10.90 -13.98 13.51
CA ALA A 243 10.56 -15.21 12.81
C ALA A 243 10.48 -15.02 11.29
N CYS A 244 9.84 -13.95 10.80
CA CYS A 244 9.79 -13.63 9.37
C CYS A 244 11.19 -13.41 8.78
N VAL A 245 12.03 -12.63 9.46
CA VAL A 245 13.39 -12.30 9.00
C VAL A 245 14.28 -13.55 8.99
N LEU A 246 14.31 -14.29 10.10
CA LEU A 246 15.16 -15.48 10.23
C LEU A 246 14.73 -16.56 9.24
N THR A 247 13.42 -16.76 9.05
CA THR A 247 12.92 -17.71 8.06
C THR A 247 13.29 -17.29 6.64
N ALA A 248 13.17 -16.00 6.30
CA ALA A 248 13.54 -15.51 4.97
C ALA A 248 15.03 -15.70 4.65
N LEU A 249 15.90 -15.49 5.63
CA LEU A 249 17.35 -15.52 5.41
C LEU A 249 17.94 -16.93 5.57
N PHE A 250 17.53 -17.69 6.58
CA PHE A 250 18.19 -18.93 6.94
C PHE A 250 17.49 -20.18 6.42
N ALA A 251 16.15 -20.20 6.31
CA ALA A 251 15.45 -21.40 5.80
C ALA A 251 15.90 -21.80 4.38
N PRO A 252 16.11 -20.88 3.42
CA PRO A 252 16.63 -21.23 2.09
C PRO A 252 18.04 -21.82 2.09
N LEU A 253 18.85 -21.51 3.12
CA LEU A 253 20.24 -21.94 3.25
C LEU A 253 20.38 -23.25 4.02
N LEU A 254 19.53 -23.47 5.03
CA LEU A 254 19.58 -24.61 5.94
C LEU A 254 18.82 -25.83 5.41
N LEU A 255 17.70 -25.62 4.72
CA LEU A 255 16.88 -26.73 4.20
C LEU A 255 17.56 -27.39 2.98
N LYS A 256 17.55 -28.72 2.94
CA LYS A 256 18.11 -29.55 1.86
C LYS A 256 17.16 -30.69 1.49
N GLY A 257 17.34 -31.24 0.29
CA GLY A 257 16.58 -32.41 -0.20
C GLY A 257 15.06 -32.18 -0.25
N GLN A 258 14.29 -33.19 0.12
CA GLN A 258 12.81 -33.15 0.08
C GLN A 258 12.21 -32.02 0.94
N ALA A 259 12.82 -31.73 2.10
CA ALA A 259 12.34 -30.66 2.97
C ALA A 259 12.42 -29.28 2.31
N PHE A 260 13.45 -29.04 1.49
CA PHE A 260 13.58 -27.82 0.69
C PHE A 260 12.48 -27.75 -0.37
N GLU A 261 12.27 -28.80 -1.16
CA GLU A 261 11.27 -28.82 -2.23
C GLU A 261 9.84 -28.61 -1.70
N ILE A 262 9.50 -29.21 -0.56
CA ILE A 262 8.20 -29.01 0.09
C ILE A 262 8.05 -27.55 0.55
N ALA A 263 9.04 -27.02 1.27
CA ALA A 263 9.00 -25.66 1.77
C ALA A 263 8.95 -24.63 0.64
N ASP A 264 9.74 -24.84 -0.43
CA ASP A 264 9.81 -23.98 -1.60
C ASP A 264 8.47 -23.95 -2.34
N LYS A 265 7.81 -25.11 -2.49
CA LYS A 265 6.45 -25.19 -3.06
C LYS A 265 5.42 -24.41 -2.22
N ILE A 266 5.49 -24.49 -0.89
CA ILE A 266 4.59 -23.74 0.02
C ILE A 266 4.76 -22.23 -0.15
N VAL A 267 6.00 -21.75 -0.29
CA VAL A 267 6.30 -20.31 -0.44
C VAL A 267 6.30 -19.83 -1.90
N ASN A 268 5.77 -20.63 -2.82
CA ASN A 268 5.74 -20.38 -4.27
C ASN A 268 7.13 -20.09 -4.87
N TRP A 269 8.07 -21.00 -4.70
CA TRP A 269 9.43 -20.97 -5.29
C TRP A 269 10.35 -19.85 -4.79
N ARG A 270 9.95 -19.11 -3.75
CA ARG A 270 10.71 -17.98 -3.19
C ARG A 270 12.01 -18.37 -2.52
N PHE A 271 12.13 -19.58 -1.97
CA PHE A 271 13.37 -20.01 -1.33
C PHE A 271 14.44 -20.28 -2.37
N ARG A 272 14.08 -20.91 -3.50
CA ARG A 272 14.97 -21.10 -4.64
C ARG A 272 15.44 -19.78 -5.25
N LEU A 273 14.53 -18.80 -5.39
CA LEU A 273 14.92 -17.45 -5.83
C LEU A 273 15.88 -16.80 -4.84
N THR A 274 15.53 -16.76 -3.56
CA THR A 274 16.37 -16.18 -2.49
C THR A 274 17.77 -16.80 -2.45
N ARG A 275 17.89 -18.12 -2.63
CA ARG A 275 19.17 -18.84 -2.59
C ARG A 275 20.15 -18.41 -3.69
N ARG A 276 19.65 -17.94 -4.84
CA ARG A 276 20.50 -17.38 -5.92
C ARG A 276 21.16 -16.06 -5.52
N TYR A 277 20.56 -15.35 -4.57
CA TYR A 277 21.04 -14.04 -4.12
C TYR A 277 21.83 -14.08 -2.82
N LEU A 278 21.55 -15.04 -1.93
CA LEU A 278 22.27 -15.22 -0.67
C LEU A 278 23.61 -15.95 -0.87
N ILE A 279 24.49 -15.36 -1.67
CA ILE A 279 25.89 -15.76 -1.82
C ILE A 279 26.81 -14.71 -1.17
N PRO A 280 27.98 -15.10 -0.65
CA PRO A 280 28.85 -14.20 0.11
C PRO A 280 29.20 -12.90 -0.62
N GLU A 281 29.38 -12.96 -1.95
CA GLU A 281 29.78 -11.82 -2.79
C GLU A 281 28.72 -10.72 -2.85
N ASN A 282 27.46 -11.07 -2.60
CA ASN A 282 26.35 -10.12 -2.65
C ASN A 282 26.14 -9.39 -1.31
N VAL A 283 26.68 -9.92 -0.20
CA VAL A 283 26.46 -9.38 1.14
C VAL A 283 27.64 -8.51 1.55
N SER A 284 27.39 -7.21 1.75
CA SER A 284 28.41 -6.24 2.17
C SER A 284 27.91 -5.36 3.30
N LEU A 285 28.83 -4.62 3.93
CA LEU A 285 28.50 -3.76 5.07
C LEU A 285 27.56 -2.60 4.68
N PHE A 286 27.77 -2.02 3.49
CA PHE A 286 27.08 -0.82 2.98
C PHE A 286 26.20 -1.10 1.76
N GLY A 287 25.99 -2.36 1.41
CA GLY A 287 25.13 -2.77 0.31
C GLY A 287 25.87 -2.86 -1.02
N THR A 288 25.39 -3.74 -1.88
CA THR A 288 26.07 -4.16 -3.11
C THR A 288 25.22 -3.78 -4.32
N ARG A 289 25.87 -3.28 -5.37
CA ARG A 289 25.21 -3.03 -6.65
C ARG A 289 25.12 -4.33 -7.44
N MET A 290 23.91 -4.79 -7.70
CA MET A 290 23.66 -5.97 -8.51
C MET A 290 23.63 -5.65 -10.00
N ALA A 291 24.20 -6.54 -10.82
CA ALA A 291 23.98 -6.54 -12.25
C ALA A 291 22.52 -6.93 -12.56
N MET A 292 21.94 -6.34 -13.61
CA MET A 292 20.52 -6.46 -13.97
C MET A 292 20.09 -7.88 -14.41
N ASP A 293 21.04 -8.78 -14.62
CA ASP A 293 20.88 -10.10 -15.27
C ASP A 293 20.41 -11.22 -14.34
N ARG A 294 20.44 -11.03 -13.01
CA ARG A 294 20.13 -12.12 -12.04
C ARG A 294 18.65 -12.29 -11.68
N GLY A 295 17.74 -11.50 -12.28
CA GLY A 295 16.29 -11.51 -12.02
C GLY A 295 15.84 -10.53 -10.93
N SER A 296 14.59 -10.63 -10.45
CA SER A 296 14.06 -9.84 -9.33
C SER A 296 14.17 -10.54 -7.97
N VAL A 297 14.52 -9.78 -6.94
CA VAL A 297 14.49 -10.26 -5.54
C VAL A 297 13.07 -10.13 -5.01
N ASP A 298 12.38 -11.25 -4.79
CA ASP A 298 10.96 -11.31 -4.41
C ASP A 298 10.72 -11.36 -2.88
N CYS A 299 11.69 -10.91 -2.08
CA CYS A 299 11.61 -10.85 -0.61
C CYS A 299 12.23 -9.56 -0.09
N SER A 300 11.49 -8.80 0.72
CA SER A 300 11.98 -7.52 1.27
C SER A 300 13.23 -7.71 2.11
N TYR A 301 13.29 -8.74 2.95
CA TYR A 301 14.44 -8.91 3.87
C TYR A 301 15.74 -9.21 3.13
N VAL A 302 15.67 -10.07 2.11
CA VAL A 302 16.80 -10.39 1.24
C VAL A 302 17.21 -9.16 0.44
N TYR A 303 16.22 -8.42 -0.09
CA TYR A 303 16.45 -7.15 -0.78
C TYR A 303 17.17 -6.15 0.13
N GLY A 304 16.68 -5.95 1.35
CA GLY A 304 17.25 -5.05 2.33
C GLY A 304 18.67 -5.45 2.71
N LEU A 305 18.93 -6.73 3.00
CA LEU A 305 20.28 -7.20 3.32
C LEU A 305 21.29 -6.90 2.22
N ILE A 306 20.91 -7.14 0.96
CA ILE A 306 21.79 -6.99 -0.19
C ILE A 306 21.99 -5.53 -0.57
N TYR A 307 20.89 -4.78 -0.74
CA TYR A 307 20.96 -3.41 -1.27
C TYR A 307 21.24 -2.39 -0.17
N TYR A 308 20.75 -2.59 1.06
CA TYR A 308 20.99 -1.63 2.14
C TYR A 308 22.26 -1.96 2.91
N GLY A 309 22.79 -3.18 2.76
CA GLY A 309 23.93 -3.69 3.51
C GLY A 309 23.58 -4.09 4.93
N VAL A 310 24.47 -4.88 5.53
CA VAL A 310 24.29 -5.43 6.88
C VAL A 310 24.04 -4.33 7.91
N LEU A 311 24.72 -3.18 7.80
CA LEU A 311 24.65 -2.13 8.81
C LEU A 311 23.29 -1.43 8.84
N LEU A 312 22.83 -0.90 7.70
CA LEU A 312 21.54 -0.18 7.65
C LEU A 312 20.36 -1.15 7.78
N PHE A 313 20.45 -2.35 7.19
CA PHE A 313 19.44 -3.39 7.36
C PHE A 313 19.32 -3.81 8.83
N GLY A 314 20.45 -4.11 9.49
CA GLY A 314 20.48 -4.46 10.91
C GLY A 314 19.87 -3.38 11.79
N LEU A 315 20.18 -2.10 11.50
CA LEU A 315 19.58 -0.97 12.21
C LEU A 315 18.06 -0.93 12.07
N PHE A 316 17.51 -1.17 10.87
CA PHE A 316 16.05 -1.25 10.69
C PHE A 316 15.44 -2.43 11.42
N MET A 317 16.06 -3.62 11.40
CA MET A 317 15.55 -4.80 12.09
C MET A 317 15.51 -4.59 13.61
N VAL A 318 16.59 -4.04 14.18
CA VAL A 318 16.66 -3.67 15.61
C VAL A 318 15.61 -2.60 15.93
N GLY A 319 15.49 -1.58 15.08
CA GLY A 319 14.48 -0.53 15.22
C GLY A 319 13.05 -1.08 15.21
N TYR A 320 12.71 -1.97 14.27
CA TYR A 320 11.40 -2.61 14.18
C TYR A 320 11.10 -3.46 15.42
N PHE A 321 12.07 -4.22 15.92
CA PHE A 321 11.91 -5.05 17.11
C PHE A 321 11.53 -4.19 18.33
N PHE A 322 12.28 -3.11 18.56
CA PHE A 322 12.04 -2.22 19.69
C PHE A 322 10.78 -1.35 19.51
N LEU A 323 10.46 -0.97 18.28
CA LEU A 323 9.20 -0.31 17.95
C LEU A 323 8.01 -1.19 18.34
N ILE A 324 7.98 -2.46 17.92
CA ILE A 324 6.89 -3.40 18.26
C ILE A 324 6.78 -3.54 19.78
N ARG A 325 7.90 -3.72 20.49
CA ARG A 325 7.92 -3.80 21.95
C ARG A 325 7.37 -2.53 22.60
N HIS A 326 7.71 -1.35 22.09
CA HIS A 326 7.20 -0.07 22.58
C HIS A 326 5.69 0.05 22.36
N LEU A 327 5.20 -0.25 21.15
CA LEU A 327 3.77 -0.19 20.84
C LEU A 327 2.94 -1.17 21.68
N LEU A 328 3.46 -2.37 21.95
CA LEU A 328 2.84 -3.34 22.85
C LEU A 328 2.71 -2.80 24.28
N LYS A 329 3.79 -2.22 24.83
CA LYS A 329 3.80 -1.62 26.17
C LYS A 329 2.81 -0.46 26.31
N GLU A 330 2.73 0.40 25.29
CA GLU A 330 1.77 1.51 25.22
C GLU A 330 0.33 1.06 24.89
N LYS A 331 0.11 -0.25 24.69
CA LYS A 331 -1.20 -0.85 24.34
C LYS A 331 -1.82 -0.28 23.05
N ARG A 332 -0.98 0.12 22.10
CA ARG A 332 -1.32 0.68 20.79
C ARG A 332 -1.65 -0.40 19.76
N GLY A 333 -2.78 -1.10 19.98
CA GLY A 333 -3.12 -2.32 19.23
C GLY A 333 -3.32 -2.13 17.72
N ALA A 334 -3.90 -1.01 17.29
CA ALA A 334 -4.11 -0.72 15.87
C ALA A 334 -2.77 -0.51 15.14
N GLU A 335 -1.82 0.17 15.79
CA GLU A 335 -0.48 0.38 15.30
C GLU A 335 0.30 -0.92 15.21
N VAL A 336 0.20 -1.78 16.23
CA VAL A 336 0.82 -3.12 16.20
C VAL A 336 0.27 -3.94 15.04
N ALA A 337 -1.05 -3.94 14.82
CA ALA A 337 -1.67 -4.65 13.70
C ALA A 337 -1.12 -4.19 12.35
N LEU A 338 -1.01 -2.88 12.14
CA LEU A 338 -0.46 -2.31 10.90
C LEU A 338 1.03 -2.66 10.73
N VAL A 339 1.85 -2.43 11.76
CA VAL A 339 3.28 -2.71 11.69
C VAL A 339 3.53 -4.19 11.41
N LEU A 340 2.83 -5.10 12.10
CA LEU A 340 2.99 -6.54 11.87
C LEU A 340 2.44 -6.99 10.53
N GLY A 341 1.33 -6.42 10.06
CA GLY A 341 0.79 -6.72 8.74
C GLY A 341 1.78 -6.38 7.63
N ILE A 342 2.40 -5.19 7.71
CA ILE A 342 3.43 -4.77 6.74
C ILE A 342 4.70 -5.60 6.88
N VAL A 343 5.16 -5.88 8.11
CA VAL A 343 6.32 -6.76 8.39
C VAL A 343 6.11 -8.15 7.80
N ALA A 344 5.00 -8.81 8.10
CA ALA A 344 4.70 -10.13 7.57
C ALA A 344 4.65 -10.13 6.02
N ALA A 345 4.09 -9.09 5.41
CA ALA A 345 4.05 -8.94 3.97
C ALA A 345 5.44 -8.80 3.31
N GLY A 346 6.44 -8.30 4.05
CA GLY A 346 7.83 -8.22 3.61
C GLY A 346 8.50 -9.58 3.36
N PHE A 347 7.97 -10.65 3.97
CA PHE A 347 8.42 -12.01 3.69
C PHE A 347 8.12 -12.43 2.25
N THR A 348 6.95 -12.05 1.73
CA THR A 348 6.44 -12.51 0.42
C THR A 348 6.64 -11.52 -0.72
N GLU A 349 6.93 -10.26 -0.41
CA GLU A 349 7.03 -9.20 -1.43
C GLU A 349 8.19 -8.26 -1.10
N PRO A 350 8.84 -7.64 -2.11
CA PRO A 350 9.98 -6.74 -1.90
C PRO A 350 9.60 -5.29 -1.54
N PHE A 351 8.30 -4.97 -1.43
CA PHE A 351 7.82 -3.59 -1.39
C PHE A 351 8.28 -2.77 -0.17
N GLN A 352 8.79 -3.40 0.89
CA GLN A 352 9.22 -2.68 2.08
C GLN A 352 10.54 -1.94 1.88
N PHE A 353 11.45 -2.52 1.10
CA PHE A 353 12.80 -1.97 0.93
C PHE A 353 13.14 -1.65 -0.52
N ASN A 354 12.34 -2.10 -1.48
CA ASN A 354 12.44 -1.62 -2.84
C ASN A 354 11.94 -0.17 -2.98
N PHE A 355 12.19 0.43 -4.14
CA PHE A 355 11.77 1.79 -4.40
C PHE A 355 10.30 1.90 -4.82
N SER A 356 9.38 1.31 -4.04
CA SER A 356 7.92 1.42 -4.23
C SER A 356 7.24 2.38 -3.26
N PHE A 357 7.95 2.87 -2.23
CA PHE A 357 7.44 3.79 -1.20
C PHE A 357 6.18 3.28 -0.47
N LYS A 358 6.06 1.96 -0.27
CA LYS A 358 4.91 1.32 0.39
C LYS A 358 5.19 0.90 1.84
N ASN A 359 6.38 1.18 2.36
CA ASN A 359 6.76 0.82 3.73
C ASN A 359 6.17 1.79 4.76
N LEU A 360 4.93 1.52 5.17
CA LEU A 360 4.22 2.31 6.17
C LEU A 360 4.80 2.19 7.59
N VAL A 361 5.79 1.31 7.83
CA VAL A 361 6.44 1.19 9.14
C VAL A 361 7.41 2.35 9.39
N LEU A 362 7.99 2.93 8.34
CA LEU A 362 9.02 3.97 8.46
C LEU A 362 8.54 5.21 9.23
N PRO A 363 7.32 5.75 9.01
CA PRO A 363 6.79 6.82 9.85
C PRO A 363 6.67 6.48 11.34
N PHE A 364 6.26 5.24 11.68
CA PHE A 364 6.21 4.78 13.07
C PHE A 364 7.62 4.68 13.66
N LEU A 365 8.58 4.20 12.88
CA LEU A 365 9.98 4.13 13.30
C LEU A 365 10.57 5.53 13.54
N GLY A 366 10.19 6.52 12.72
CA GLY A 366 10.58 7.92 12.93
C GLY A 366 9.97 8.52 14.20
N GLU A 367 8.66 8.30 14.45
CA GLU A 367 8.03 8.68 15.72
C GLU A 367 8.78 8.07 16.92
N TYR A 368 9.11 6.78 16.83
CA TYR A 368 9.82 6.06 17.87
C TYR A 368 11.26 6.55 18.09
N LEU A 369 11.99 6.88 17.01
CA LEU A 369 13.35 7.43 17.10
C LEU A 369 13.37 8.72 17.93
N PHE A 370 12.49 9.68 17.63
CA PHE A 370 12.45 10.95 18.36
C PHE A 370 11.88 10.79 19.78
N TRP A 371 11.00 9.82 20.02
CA TRP A 371 10.62 9.42 21.37
C TRP A 371 11.83 8.94 22.16
N LEU A 372 12.64 8.03 21.60
CA LEU A 372 13.83 7.47 22.27
C LEU A 372 14.87 8.56 22.61
N LEU A 373 15.09 9.50 21.69
CA LEU A 373 16.04 10.60 21.88
C LEU A 373 15.58 11.58 22.98
N ARG A 374 14.27 11.81 23.13
CA ARG A 374 13.68 12.65 24.19
C ARG A 374 13.68 11.98 25.55
N VAL A 375 13.39 10.68 25.65
CA VAL A 375 13.40 9.99 26.95
C VAL A 375 14.79 10.04 27.60
N ARG A 376 15.86 10.03 26.79
CA ARG A 376 17.24 10.13 27.28
C ARG A 376 17.66 11.57 27.66
N GLU A 377 16.76 12.55 27.54
CA GLU A 377 17.00 13.98 27.78
C GLU A 377 16.94 14.37 29.27
N GLU A 378 16.51 13.47 30.17
CA GLU A 378 16.36 13.72 31.63
C GLU A 378 17.66 14.02 32.41
N ARG A 379 18.84 14.02 31.77
CA ARG A 379 20.10 14.51 32.38
C ARG A 379 20.59 15.78 31.70
N SER A 380 20.59 16.89 32.43
CA SER A 380 21.14 18.18 31.98
C SER A 380 22.58 18.02 31.50
N SER A 381 22.82 18.29 30.22
CA SER A 381 24.12 18.10 29.58
C SER A 381 24.22 19.01 28.36
N ILE A 382 25.44 19.34 27.90
CA ILE A 382 25.70 20.11 26.67
C ILE A 382 24.85 19.61 25.50
N TRP A 383 24.62 18.31 25.47
CA TRP A 383 23.85 17.58 24.49
C TRP A 383 22.34 17.94 24.41
N THR A 384 21.77 18.66 25.37
CA THR A 384 20.37 19.15 25.35
C THR A 384 20.24 20.57 24.78
N ARG A 385 21.36 21.23 24.44
CA ARG A 385 21.34 22.57 23.83
C ARG A 385 20.66 22.51 22.46
N ARG A 386 19.71 23.42 22.21
CA ARG A 386 19.15 23.65 20.87
C ARG A 386 20.19 24.35 20.02
N VAL A 387 20.50 23.78 18.86
CA VAL A 387 21.58 24.25 17.99
C VAL A 387 21.10 24.57 16.58
N TRP A 388 19.96 24.01 16.18
CA TRP A 388 19.40 24.23 14.85
C TRP A 388 17.90 24.54 14.92
N GLY A 389 17.44 25.40 14.01
CA GLY A 389 16.06 25.88 13.90
C GLY A 389 15.87 27.28 14.50
N GLY A 390 15.83 28.28 13.63
CA GLY A 390 15.64 29.69 13.99
C GLY A 390 14.90 30.51 12.92
N LEU A 391 14.34 29.86 11.89
CA LEU A 391 13.48 30.54 10.92
C LEU A 391 12.14 30.89 11.58
N PRO A 392 11.49 32.01 11.21
CA PRO A 392 10.22 32.43 11.79
C PRO A 392 9.18 31.30 11.72
N LYS A 393 8.31 31.19 12.73
CA LYS A 393 7.19 30.24 12.70
C LYS A 393 6.20 30.66 11.62
N TRP A 394 6.42 30.20 10.40
CA TRP A 394 5.47 30.35 9.30
C TRP A 394 4.31 29.40 9.54
N ASN A 395 3.15 29.98 9.77
CA ASN A 395 1.89 29.28 9.94
C ASN A 395 1.07 29.49 8.67
N ALA A 396 0.82 28.41 7.93
CA ALA A 396 -0.09 28.47 6.80
C ALA A 396 -1.51 28.24 7.30
N LEU A 397 -2.40 29.22 7.06
CA LEU A 397 -3.83 29.02 7.14
C LEU A 397 -4.24 28.25 5.88
N LEU A 398 -4.37 26.93 6.01
CA LEU A 398 -5.02 26.14 4.98
C LEU A 398 -6.54 26.21 5.23
N PRO A 399 -7.33 26.76 4.30
CA PRO A 399 -8.77 26.61 4.33
C PRO A 399 -9.12 25.19 3.91
N TRP A 400 -8.84 24.20 4.76
CA TRP A 400 -9.35 22.86 4.52
C TRP A 400 -10.79 22.81 5.02
N PRO A 401 -11.78 22.47 4.16
CA PRO A 401 -13.16 22.31 4.59
C PRO A 401 -13.30 20.97 5.31
N VAL A 402 -12.72 20.83 6.50
CA VAL A 402 -13.12 19.75 7.40
C VAL A 402 -14.41 20.23 8.06
N ARG A 403 -15.53 20.13 7.33
CA ARG A 403 -16.77 19.82 8.02
C ARG A 403 -16.61 18.42 8.60
N THR A 404 -15.95 18.30 9.75
CA THR A 404 -16.23 17.24 10.73
C THR A 404 -17.55 17.58 11.40
N GLY A 405 -18.58 17.79 10.57
CA GLY A 405 -19.91 17.39 10.90
C GLY A 405 -20.05 15.99 10.34
N MET A 406 -19.66 14.96 11.11
CA MET A 406 -20.72 13.99 11.37
C MET A 406 -21.76 14.81 12.10
N ALA A 407 -22.66 15.39 11.31
CA ALA A 407 -23.78 16.12 11.83
C ALA A 407 -24.38 15.21 12.90
N LYS A 408 -24.63 15.79 14.07
CA LYS A 408 -25.75 15.37 14.88
C LYS A 408 -27.01 15.51 14.02
N GLU A 409 -27.22 14.63 13.06
CA GLU A 409 -28.51 14.35 12.42
C GLU A 409 -29.00 13.00 12.94
N LYS A 410 -28.98 12.89 14.27
CA LYS A 410 -29.83 11.92 14.97
C LYS A 410 -31.27 12.42 14.91
N LYS A 411 -31.94 12.25 13.77
CA LYS A 411 -33.41 12.11 13.67
C LYS A 411 -33.80 11.88 12.19
N ASN A 412 -33.78 10.62 11.77
CA ASN A 412 -34.38 10.00 10.55
C ASN A 412 -33.47 9.06 9.70
N GLU A 413 -32.35 8.59 10.23
CA GLU A 413 -31.37 7.77 9.47
C GLU A 413 -31.82 6.35 9.07
N SER A 414 -32.83 5.73 9.71
CA SER A 414 -33.15 4.31 9.45
C SER A 414 -33.88 4.08 8.13
N ALA A 415 -34.84 4.94 7.78
CA ALA A 415 -35.59 4.85 6.52
C ALA A 415 -34.72 5.22 5.31
N GLY A 416 -33.96 6.32 5.41
CA GLY A 416 -33.03 6.74 4.34
C GLY A 416 -31.92 5.72 4.07
N ARG A 417 -31.43 5.04 5.11
CA ARG A 417 -30.43 3.96 4.95
C ARG A 417 -31.01 2.73 4.27
N ARG A 418 -32.27 2.36 4.56
CA ARG A 418 -32.95 1.25 3.86
C ARG A 418 -33.17 1.57 2.38
N ILE A 419 -33.57 2.81 2.06
CA ILE A 419 -33.73 3.29 0.69
C ILE A 419 -32.40 3.25 -0.06
N LEU A 420 -31.30 3.73 0.55
CA LEU A 420 -29.98 3.68 -0.06
C LEU A 420 -29.48 2.24 -0.30
N ILE A 421 -29.74 1.32 0.62
CA ILE A 421 -29.40 -0.09 0.45
C ILE A 421 -30.24 -0.71 -0.68
N ALA A 422 -31.55 -0.46 -0.71
CA ALA A 422 -32.44 -0.95 -1.76
C ALA A 422 -32.04 -0.40 -3.13
N ALA A 423 -31.71 0.89 -3.24
CA ALA A 423 -31.21 1.52 -4.45
C ALA A 423 -29.87 0.91 -4.91
N CYS A 424 -28.95 0.65 -3.97
CA CYS A 424 -27.68 0.00 -4.27
C CYS A 424 -27.90 -1.43 -4.83
N ILE A 425 -28.79 -2.22 -4.22
CA ILE A 425 -29.12 -3.57 -4.68
C ILE A 425 -29.79 -3.52 -6.07
N ALA A 426 -30.78 -2.65 -6.26
CA ALA A 426 -31.46 -2.49 -7.54
C ALA A 426 -30.50 -2.06 -8.65
N GLY A 427 -29.64 -1.06 -8.37
CA GLY A 427 -28.60 -0.62 -9.28
C GLY A 427 -27.60 -1.73 -9.62
N ALA A 428 -27.23 -2.56 -8.64
CA ALA A 428 -26.33 -3.68 -8.85
C ALA A 428 -26.95 -4.80 -9.69
N LEU A 429 -28.24 -5.09 -9.51
CA LEU A 429 -28.97 -6.05 -10.35
C LEU A 429 -29.04 -5.58 -11.81
N ILE A 430 -29.42 -4.31 -12.03
CA ILE A 430 -29.48 -3.71 -13.37
C ILE A 430 -28.08 -3.73 -14.01
N GLY A 431 -27.07 -3.28 -13.27
CA GLY A 431 -25.68 -3.30 -13.72
C GLY A 431 -25.20 -4.71 -14.07
N GLY A 432 -25.56 -5.74 -13.29
CA GLY A 432 -25.21 -7.13 -13.58
C GLY A 432 -25.86 -7.65 -14.87
N VAL A 433 -27.12 -7.28 -15.14
CA VAL A 433 -27.80 -7.61 -16.40
C VAL A 433 -27.10 -6.94 -17.59
N VAL A 434 -26.76 -5.66 -17.47
CA VAL A 434 -25.98 -4.94 -18.50
C VAL A 434 -24.64 -5.63 -18.74
N GLY A 435 -23.90 -5.95 -17.67
CA GLY A 435 -22.60 -6.61 -17.75
C GLY A 435 -22.65 -7.99 -18.41
N ARG A 436 -23.76 -8.73 -18.25
CA ARG A 436 -23.97 -10.02 -18.91
C ARG A 436 -24.09 -9.90 -20.43
N ASN A 437 -24.63 -8.77 -20.90
CA ASN A 437 -24.87 -8.49 -22.32
C ASN A 437 -23.68 -7.83 -23.01
N ILE A 438 -22.60 -7.50 -22.28
CA ILE A 438 -21.36 -7.01 -22.89
C ILE A 438 -20.75 -8.17 -23.71
N PRO A 439 -20.53 -8.00 -25.02
CA PRO A 439 -19.95 -9.04 -25.86
C PRO A 439 -18.52 -9.34 -25.39
N VAL A 440 -18.20 -10.62 -25.29
CA VAL A 440 -16.86 -11.10 -24.97
C VAL A 440 -16.36 -11.86 -26.18
N LYS A 441 -15.20 -11.46 -26.69
CA LYS A 441 -14.55 -12.07 -27.83
C LYS A 441 -14.20 -13.52 -27.54
N PRO A 442 -14.49 -14.50 -28.42
CA PRO A 442 -14.31 -15.94 -28.15
C PRO A 442 -12.85 -16.38 -27.97
N TYR A 443 -11.90 -15.63 -28.53
CA TYR A 443 -10.46 -15.95 -28.48
C TYR A 443 -9.68 -14.89 -27.70
N ALA A 444 -8.54 -15.28 -27.14
CA ALA A 444 -7.52 -14.37 -26.62
C ALA A 444 -6.17 -14.70 -27.27
N ILE A 445 -5.59 -13.75 -28.00
CA ILE A 445 -4.27 -13.86 -28.60
C ILE A 445 -3.29 -13.14 -27.70
N VAL A 446 -2.21 -13.82 -27.30
CA VAL A 446 -1.29 -13.30 -26.28
C VAL A 446 0.13 -13.48 -26.75
N ALA A 447 0.90 -12.39 -26.75
CA ALA A 447 2.33 -12.48 -27.02
C ALA A 447 3.04 -13.44 -26.05
N LYS A 448 3.95 -14.23 -26.59
CA LYS A 448 4.65 -15.32 -25.87
C LYS A 448 5.28 -14.86 -24.56
N GLY A 449 5.84 -13.66 -24.51
CA GLY A 449 6.46 -13.08 -23.31
C GLY A 449 5.49 -12.75 -22.18
N TYR A 450 4.18 -12.75 -22.44
CA TYR A 450 3.12 -12.39 -21.49
C TYR A 450 2.30 -13.60 -21.03
N SER A 451 2.77 -14.82 -21.35
CA SER A 451 2.20 -16.07 -20.85
C SER A 451 3.26 -16.95 -20.19
N ASP A 452 2.86 -17.70 -19.16
CA ASP A 452 3.70 -18.73 -18.53
C ASP A 452 3.58 -20.10 -19.21
N ARG A 453 2.97 -20.15 -20.40
CA ARG A 453 2.92 -21.36 -21.22
C ARG A 453 4.34 -21.73 -21.67
N VAL A 454 4.80 -22.89 -21.19
CA VAL A 454 6.11 -23.47 -21.50
C VAL A 454 5.91 -24.47 -22.64
N GLY A 455 6.68 -24.30 -23.72
CA GLY A 455 6.51 -25.08 -24.94
C GLY A 455 7.64 -24.92 -25.97
N GLY A 456 7.74 -25.87 -26.89
CA GLY A 456 8.71 -25.92 -27.99
C GLY A 456 8.35 -24.97 -29.15
N ARG A 457 8.97 -25.13 -30.31
CA ARG A 457 8.68 -24.29 -31.50
C ARG A 457 7.24 -24.46 -32.00
N ASP A 458 6.64 -25.63 -31.73
CA ASP A 458 5.28 -26.01 -32.15
C ASP A 458 4.18 -25.45 -31.23
N ASP A 459 4.55 -24.83 -30.11
CA ASP A 459 3.57 -24.36 -29.12
C ASP A 459 3.07 -22.93 -29.36
N TYR A 460 3.73 -22.16 -30.23
CA TYR A 460 3.40 -20.77 -30.52
C TYR A 460 3.29 -20.52 -32.03
N GLU A 461 2.46 -19.55 -32.39
CA GLU A 461 2.18 -19.16 -33.77
C GLU A 461 2.72 -17.75 -34.06
N ILE A 462 2.79 -17.36 -35.33
CA ILE A 462 3.17 -16.00 -35.74
C ILE A 462 1.90 -15.19 -35.95
N PHE A 463 1.80 -14.02 -35.31
CA PHE A 463 0.57 -13.23 -35.29
C PHE A 463 0.02 -12.89 -36.68
N GLY A 464 0.90 -12.55 -37.63
CA GLY A 464 0.52 -12.22 -39.01
C GLY A 464 0.13 -13.42 -39.88
N GLU A 465 0.34 -14.65 -39.41
CA GLU A 465 -0.03 -15.89 -40.09
C GLU A 465 -1.37 -16.46 -39.60
N LEU A 466 -1.97 -15.83 -38.58
CA LEU A 466 -3.24 -16.27 -38.03
C LEU A 466 -4.42 -16.00 -38.99
N PRO A 467 -5.44 -16.87 -39.02
CA PRO A 467 -6.67 -16.63 -39.78
C PRO A 467 -7.33 -15.30 -39.38
N GLU A 468 -7.73 -14.49 -40.36
CA GLU A 468 -8.36 -13.18 -40.14
C GLU A 468 -9.59 -13.27 -39.21
N GLU A 469 -10.39 -14.33 -39.34
CA GLU A 469 -11.57 -14.58 -38.50
C GLU A 469 -11.22 -14.66 -37.01
N ILE A 470 -10.09 -15.29 -36.67
CA ILE A 470 -9.61 -15.41 -35.28
C ILE A 470 -9.09 -14.05 -34.80
N VAL A 471 -8.35 -13.33 -35.64
CA VAL A 471 -7.77 -12.03 -35.31
C VAL A 471 -8.86 -11.00 -35.00
N GLU A 472 -9.91 -10.92 -35.82
CA GLU A 472 -11.05 -10.00 -35.59
C GLU A 472 -11.82 -10.34 -34.31
N ASN A 473 -12.06 -11.64 -34.08
CA ASN A 473 -12.82 -12.16 -32.94
C ASN A 473 -11.95 -12.46 -31.70
N SER A 474 -10.77 -11.84 -31.59
CA SER A 474 -9.87 -12.04 -30.44
C SER A 474 -9.61 -10.80 -29.59
N LEU A 475 -9.44 -11.03 -28.30
CA LEU A 475 -8.78 -10.08 -27.41
C LEU A 475 -7.27 -10.19 -27.63
N GLN A 476 -6.64 -9.16 -28.19
CA GLN A 476 -5.21 -9.14 -28.47
C GLN A 476 -4.46 -8.54 -27.27
N ILE A 477 -3.45 -9.25 -26.77
CA ILE A 477 -2.67 -8.87 -25.59
C ILE A 477 -1.20 -8.74 -25.99
N HIS A 478 -0.72 -7.50 -26.08
CA HIS A 478 0.67 -7.15 -26.41
C HIS A 478 1.16 -7.69 -27.77
N CYS A 479 0.30 -7.71 -28.77
CA CYS A 479 0.65 -8.07 -30.15
C CYS A 479 1.22 -6.85 -30.89
N ASP A 480 2.50 -6.56 -30.70
CA ASP A 480 3.14 -5.30 -31.17
C ASP A 480 3.52 -5.30 -32.67
N GLY A 481 3.18 -6.36 -33.41
CA GLY A 481 3.43 -6.46 -34.86
C GLY A 481 3.18 -7.87 -35.43
N PRO A 482 3.19 -8.02 -36.78
CA PRO A 482 2.88 -9.28 -37.45
C PRO A 482 3.88 -10.40 -37.15
N GLU A 483 5.13 -10.09 -36.85
CA GLU A 483 6.15 -11.10 -36.49
C GLU A 483 6.07 -11.56 -35.01
N THR A 484 5.11 -11.04 -34.24
CA THR A 484 4.99 -11.37 -32.81
C THR A 484 4.66 -12.84 -32.65
N LEU A 485 5.46 -13.54 -31.84
CA LEU A 485 5.16 -14.91 -31.44
C LEU A 485 4.01 -14.90 -30.43
N VAL A 486 2.94 -15.62 -30.71
CA VAL A 486 1.69 -15.57 -29.94
C VAL A 486 1.17 -16.96 -29.58
N TYR A 487 0.38 -16.99 -28.51
CA TYR A 487 -0.46 -18.12 -28.14
C TYR A 487 -1.93 -17.75 -28.34
N VAL A 488 -2.71 -18.66 -28.91
CA VAL A 488 -4.18 -18.53 -28.98
C VAL A 488 -4.81 -19.31 -27.83
N PHE A 489 -5.66 -18.64 -27.07
CA PHE A 489 -6.40 -19.23 -25.96
C PHE A 489 -7.90 -19.11 -26.18
N GLU A 490 -8.64 -20.13 -25.71
CA GLU A 490 -10.09 -20.22 -25.78
C GLU A 490 -10.68 -20.76 -24.48
N GLY A 491 -12.01 -20.88 -24.41
CA GLY A 491 -12.71 -21.51 -23.29
C GLY A 491 -12.59 -20.72 -21.99
N ASN A 492 -11.99 -21.32 -20.94
CA ASN A 492 -11.97 -20.74 -19.59
C ASN A 492 -11.21 -19.41 -19.51
N THR A 493 -10.17 -19.21 -20.33
CA THR A 493 -9.39 -17.98 -20.39
C THR A 493 -10.29 -16.76 -20.66
N VAL A 494 -11.26 -16.95 -21.56
CA VAL A 494 -12.20 -15.93 -22.02
C VAL A 494 -13.47 -15.89 -21.17
N ARG A 495 -13.97 -17.05 -20.71
CA ARG A 495 -15.17 -17.12 -19.85
C ARG A 495 -15.02 -16.30 -18.56
N MET A 496 -13.81 -16.17 -18.03
CA MET A 496 -13.57 -15.33 -16.85
C MET A 496 -13.87 -13.85 -17.11
N GLU A 497 -13.61 -13.34 -18.32
CA GLU A 497 -13.91 -11.94 -18.67
C GLU A 497 -15.41 -11.65 -18.63
N ARG A 498 -16.24 -12.59 -19.09
CA ARG A 498 -17.71 -12.47 -18.96
C ARG A 498 -18.13 -12.34 -17.50
N PHE A 499 -17.55 -13.15 -16.61
CA PHE A 499 -17.84 -13.07 -15.18
C PHE A 499 -17.37 -11.74 -14.57
N ARG A 500 -16.18 -11.27 -14.94
CA ARG A 500 -15.64 -9.96 -14.52
C ARG A 500 -16.55 -8.80 -14.96
N ASN A 501 -17.05 -8.83 -16.21
CA ASN A 501 -17.96 -7.83 -16.75
C ASN A 501 -19.27 -7.75 -15.96
N ILE A 502 -19.87 -8.90 -15.60
CA ILE A 502 -21.07 -8.95 -14.77
C ILE A 502 -20.80 -8.32 -13.39
N VAL A 503 -19.74 -8.76 -12.71
CA VAL A 503 -19.41 -8.31 -11.35
C VAL A 503 -19.12 -6.81 -11.33
N THR A 504 -18.26 -6.33 -12.23
CA THR A 504 -17.89 -4.91 -12.28
C THR A 504 -19.04 -4.02 -12.69
N SER A 505 -19.86 -4.44 -13.66
CA SER A 505 -21.05 -3.67 -14.03
C SER A 505 -22.06 -3.62 -12.89
N ALA A 506 -22.20 -4.70 -12.11
CA ALA A 506 -23.03 -4.69 -10.90
C ALA A 506 -22.49 -3.71 -9.84
N PHE A 507 -21.18 -3.70 -9.58
CA PHE A 507 -20.59 -2.71 -8.66
C PHE A 507 -20.78 -1.28 -9.14
N ALA A 508 -20.55 -1.00 -10.43
CA ALA A 508 -20.75 0.31 -11.04
C ALA A 508 -22.21 0.76 -10.94
N GLY A 509 -23.15 -0.10 -11.32
CA GLY A 509 -24.58 0.18 -11.23
C GLY A 509 -25.04 0.47 -9.80
N GLY A 510 -24.56 -0.30 -8.83
CA GLY A 510 -24.84 -0.07 -7.41
C GLY A 510 -24.27 1.25 -6.90
N ALA A 511 -23.06 1.62 -7.32
CA ALA A 511 -22.42 2.89 -6.95
C ALA A 511 -23.16 4.10 -7.55
N VAL A 512 -23.49 4.05 -8.85
CA VAL A 512 -24.25 5.10 -9.54
C VAL A 512 -25.61 5.31 -8.87
N ALA A 513 -26.34 4.23 -8.57
CA ALA A 513 -27.63 4.32 -7.90
C ALA A 513 -27.55 5.02 -6.53
N VAL A 514 -26.50 4.73 -5.75
CA VAL A 514 -26.28 5.41 -4.45
C VAL A 514 -25.99 6.90 -4.63
N ILE A 515 -25.18 7.27 -5.62
CA ILE A 515 -24.86 8.67 -5.92
C ILE A 515 -26.12 9.43 -6.34
N VAL A 516 -26.89 8.87 -7.27
CA VAL A 516 -28.14 9.46 -7.76
C VAL A 516 -29.16 9.61 -6.62
N CYS A 517 -29.37 8.57 -5.81
CA CYS A 517 -30.28 8.64 -4.67
C CYS A 517 -29.85 9.68 -3.64
N ARG A 518 -28.55 9.81 -3.33
CA ARG A 518 -28.06 10.86 -2.43
C ARG A 518 -28.22 12.26 -3.01
N GLY A 519 -27.96 12.44 -4.30
CA GLY A 519 -28.19 13.70 -5.02
C GLY A 519 -29.66 14.12 -4.96
N ALA A 520 -30.57 13.16 -5.22
CA ALA A 520 -32.00 13.38 -5.13
C ALA A 520 -32.45 13.74 -3.70
N CYS A 521 -32.05 12.97 -2.67
CA CYS A 521 -32.38 13.27 -1.28
C CYS A 521 -31.89 14.66 -0.86
N GLY A 522 -30.64 15.03 -1.21
CA GLY A 522 -30.08 16.34 -0.90
C GLY A 522 -30.83 17.50 -1.60
N TYR A 523 -31.29 17.28 -2.83
CA TYR A 523 -32.10 18.24 -3.58
C TYR A 523 -33.48 18.45 -2.92
N PHE A 524 -34.16 17.38 -2.53
CA PHE A 524 -35.47 17.45 -1.88
C PHE A 524 -35.42 18.08 -0.47
N ASP A 525 -34.40 17.76 0.33
CA ASP A 525 -34.19 18.37 1.65
C ASP A 525 -33.86 19.87 1.54
N GLY A 526 -33.04 20.25 0.54
CA GLY A 526 -32.76 21.65 0.23
C GLY A 526 -34.01 22.45 -0.16
N ARG A 527 -34.95 21.82 -0.88
CA ARG A 527 -36.23 22.42 -1.28
C ARG A 527 -37.19 22.57 -0.08
N LYS A 528 -37.20 21.60 0.83
CA LYS A 528 -38.04 21.63 2.05
C LYS A 528 -37.57 22.69 3.06
N ASN A 529 -36.26 22.87 3.21
CA ASN A 529 -35.68 23.94 4.02
C ASN A 529 -35.90 25.34 3.42
N ARG A 530 -35.91 25.49 2.09
CA ARG A 530 -36.27 26.75 1.42
C ARG A 530 -37.75 27.12 1.62
N LYS A 531 -38.66 26.14 1.61
CA LYS A 531 -40.08 26.38 1.90
C LYS A 531 -40.32 26.81 3.36
N ARG A 532 -39.70 26.14 4.34
CA ARG A 532 -39.81 26.51 5.77
C ARG A 532 -39.29 27.91 6.08
N LYS A 533 -38.15 28.31 5.49
CA LYS A 533 -37.62 29.69 5.65
C LYS A 533 -38.47 30.76 4.97
N GLY A 534 -39.34 30.39 4.03
CA GLY A 534 -40.31 31.30 3.42
C GLY A 534 -41.61 31.44 4.22
N GLU A 535 -41.88 30.53 5.16
CA GLU A 535 -43.06 30.54 6.03
C GLU A 535 -42.77 31.22 7.39
N GLU A 536 -41.52 31.21 7.89
CA GLU A 536 -41.10 31.94 9.11
C GLU A 536 -40.83 33.44 8.88
N GLY A 537 -40.92 33.91 7.63
CA GLY A 537 -40.71 35.30 7.23
C GLY A 537 -41.99 36.04 6.79
N LYS A 538 -43.16 35.53 7.18
CA LYS A 538 -44.46 36.19 6.97
C LYS A 538 -45.14 36.47 8.29
#